data_AF-A0A5D4TIH8-F1
#
_entry.id   AF-A0A5D4TIH8-F1
#
_cell.length_a   1.000
_cell.length_b   1.000
_cell.length_c   1.000
_cell.angle_alpha   90.00
_cell.angle_beta   90.00
_cell.angle_gamma   90.00
#
_symmetry.space_group_name_H-M   'P 1'
#
loop_
_entity.id
_entity.type
_entity.pdbx_description
1 polymer ?
#
loop_
_entity_poly.entity_id
_entity_poly.type
_entity_poly.pdbx_seq_one_letter_code
_entity_poly.pdbx_strand_id
1 'polypeptide(L)'
;MSTSVLNLIFSFILPLSIIIASAYWTIRIRYSKRYIPTFTLMLLAISAIFLPFFLGGIDVIEEGFGPAIQGIYYSGFLGLGVLVNVFVVVFIKKNKETDIDL
;
A
#
# COMPACT_ATOMS: atom_id res chain seq x y z
N MET A 1 -26.81 -1.38 -0.05
CA MET A 1 -25.69 -1.96 0.72
C MET A 1 -25.53 -1.12 1.99
N SER A 2 -25.43 -1.71 3.18
CA SER A 2 -25.36 -0.92 4.41
C SER A 2 -24.02 -0.16 4.49
N THR A 3 -24.05 1.02 5.10
CA THR A 3 -22.88 1.89 5.36
C THR A 3 -21.76 1.14 6.09
N SER A 4 -22.11 0.20 6.98
CA SER A 4 -21.15 -0.67 7.67
C SER A 4 -20.35 -1.59 6.73
N VAL A 5 -21.00 -2.16 5.71
CA VAL A 5 -20.34 -3.06 4.75
C VAL A 5 -19.45 -2.26 3.79
N LEU A 6 -19.89 -1.08 3.36
CA LEU A 6 -19.07 -0.17 2.56
C LEU A 6 -17.80 0.26 3.32
N ASN A 7 -17.93 0.63 4.60
CA ASN A 7 -16.77 1.00 5.41
C ASN A 7 -15.78 -0.15 5.59
N LEU A 8 -16.25 -1.38 5.78
CA LEU A 8 -15.37 -2.56 5.87
C LEU A 8 -14.58 -2.79 4.58
N ILE A 9 -15.25 -2.68 3.43
CA ILE A 9 -14.60 -2.92 2.13
C ILE A 9 -13.55 -1.86 1.84
N PHE A 10 -13.94 -0.58 1.91
CA PHE A 10 -13.03 0.50 1.56
C PHE A 10 -11.92 0.65 2.59
N SER A 11 -12.23 0.60 3.89
CA SER A 11 -11.23 0.88 4.92
C SER A 11 -10.26 -0.28 5.17
N PHE A 12 -10.66 -1.53 4.90
CA PHE A 12 -9.84 -2.70 5.26
C PHE A 12 -9.53 -3.61 4.09
N ILE A 13 -10.55 -4.11 3.38
CA ILE A 13 -10.36 -5.12 2.32
C ILE A 13 -9.56 -4.54 1.16
N LEU A 14 -9.89 -3.32 0.73
CA LEU A 14 -9.24 -2.65 -0.38
C LEU A 14 -7.74 -2.40 -0.13
N PRO A 15 -7.30 -1.73 0.95
CA PRO A 15 -5.87 -1.55 1.22
C PRO A 15 -5.13 -2.88 1.40
N LEU A 16 -5.75 -3.87 2.07
CA LEU A 16 -5.16 -5.20 2.22
C LEU A 16 -4.94 -5.89 0.86
N SER A 17 -5.91 -5.81 -0.04
CA SER A 17 -5.82 -6.42 -1.38
C SER A 17 -4.70 -5.81 -2.23
N ILE A 18 -4.49 -4.49 -2.12
CA ILE A 18 -3.41 -3.77 -2.81
C ILE A 18 -2.04 -4.24 -2.32
N ILE A 19 -1.89 -4.43 -1.00
CA ILE A 19 -0.65 -4.94 -0.41
C ILE A 19 -0.34 -6.35 -0.93
N ILE A 20 -1.33 -7.25 -0.91
CA ILE A 20 -1.18 -8.64 -1.39
C ILE A 20 -0.81 -8.65 -2.87
N ALA A 21 -1.53 -7.89 -3.71
CA ALA A 21 -1.26 -7.80 -5.13
C ALA A 21 0.14 -7.26 -5.42
N SER A 22 0.58 -6.23 -4.70
CA SER A 22 1.93 -5.67 -4.84
C SER A 22 3.00 -6.66 -4.39
N ALA A 23 2.81 -7.36 -3.26
CA ALA A 23 3.77 -8.36 -2.79
C ALA A 23 3.91 -9.51 -3.80
N TYR A 24 2.78 -9.99 -4.35
CA TYR A 24 2.78 -10.99 -5.41
C TYR A 24 3.51 -10.48 -6.66
N TRP A 25 3.30 -9.21 -7.03
CA TRP A 25 3.98 -8.60 -8.16
C TRP A 25 5.49 -8.50 -7.97
N THR A 26 5.94 -8.16 -6.77
CA THR A 26 7.36 -8.14 -6.38
C THR A 26 8.03 -9.50 -6.47
N ILE A 27 7.29 -10.58 -6.17
CA ILE A 27 7.78 -11.96 -6.34
C ILE A 27 7.91 -12.32 -7.83
N ARG A 28 6.99 -11.86 -8.68
CA ARG A 28 6.92 -12.21 -10.11
C ARG A 28 7.88 -11.40 -11.00
N ILE A 29 8.22 -10.16 -10.64
CA ILE A 29 9.07 -9.28 -11.45
C ILE A 29 10.54 -9.72 -11.42
N ARG A 30 11.21 -9.65 -12.58
CA ARG A 30 12.67 -9.89 -12.70
C ARG A 30 13.49 -8.79 -11.99
N TYR A 31 14.67 -9.19 -11.52
CA TYR A 31 15.58 -8.41 -10.65
C TYR A 31 15.82 -6.94 -11.06
N SER A 32 15.91 -6.63 -12.35
CA SER A 32 16.13 -5.25 -12.82
C SER A 32 15.00 -4.28 -12.44
N LYS A 33 13.77 -4.76 -12.25
CA LYS A 33 12.58 -3.92 -12.05
C LYS A 33 11.92 -4.11 -10.67
N ARG A 34 12.61 -4.75 -9.74
CA ARG A 34 12.06 -5.21 -8.45
C ARG A 34 11.64 -4.10 -7.49
N TYR A 35 12.22 -2.90 -7.62
CA TYR A 35 11.84 -1.76 -6.79
C TYR A 35 10.58 -1.04 -7.29
N ILE A 36 10.09 -1.38 -8.50
CA ILE A 36 8.88 -0.76 -9.06
C ILE A 36 7.68 -0.94 -8.13
N PRO A 37 7.34 -2.14 -7.63
CA PRO A 37 6.19 -2.32 -6.75
C PRO A 37 6.32 -1.56 -5.42
N THR A 38 7.53 -1.49 -4.88
CA THR A 38 7.82 -0.74 -3.64
C THR A 38 7.63 0.76 -3.87
N PHE A 39 8.16 1.28 -4.98
CA PHE A 39 8.00 2.68 -5.36
C PHE A 39 6.54 3.04 -5.67
N THR A 40 5.79 2.15 -6.33
CA THR A 40 4.36 2.36 -6.57
C THR A 40 3.56 2.39 -5.27
N LEU A 41 3.85 1.50 -4.30
CA LEU A 41 3.20 1.55 -2.99
C LEU A 41 3.55 2.80 -2.22
N MET A 42 4.80 3.25 -2.29
CA MET A 42 5.23 4.49 -1.64
C MET A 42 4.51 5.72 -2.22
N LEU A 43 4.41 5.81 -3.55
CA LEU A 43 3.63 6.86 -4.22
C LEU A 43 2.15 6.79 -3.86
N LEU A 44 1.59 5.58 -3.76
CA LEU A 44 0.21 5.39 -3.31
C LEU A 44 0.03 5.85 -1.85
N ALA A 45 0.97 5.52 -0.97
CA ALA A 45 0.93 5.89 0.45
C ALA A 45 0.96 7.41 0.62
N ILE A 46 1.85 8.09 -0.11
CA ILE A 46 1.94 9.57 -0.12
C ILE A 46 0.61 10.14 -0.63
N SER A 47 0.12 9.65 -1.77
CA SER A 47 -1.16 10.11 -2.34
C SER A 47 -2.32 9.91 -1.36
N ALA A 48 -2.39 8.77 -0.67
CA ALA A 48 -3.44 8.48 0.30
C ALA A 48 -3.43 9.40 1.53
N ILE A 49 -2.28 9.99 1.89
CA ILE A 49 -2.20 11.03 2.92
C ILE A 49 -2.77 12.35 2.41
N PHE A 50 -2.36 12.78 1.22
CA PHE A 50 -2.68 14.12 0.71
C PHE A 50 -4.08 14.20 0.08
N LEU A 51 -4.61 13.10 -0.44
CA LEU A 51 -5.90 13.08 -1.14
C LEU A 51 -7.07 13.54 -0.26
N PRO A 52 -7.22 13.09 1.01
CA PRO A 52 -8.28 13.57 1.90
C PRO A 52 -8.15 15.07 2.20
N PHE A 53 -6.93 15.61 2.34
CA PHE A 53 -6.72 17.04 2.54
C PHE A 53 -7.13 17.86 1.32
N PHE A 54 -6.76 17.40 0.12
CA PHE A 54 -7.15 18.06 -1.13
C PHE A 54 -8.67 18.03 -1.34
N LEU A 55 -9.31 16.88 -1.08
CA LEU A 55 -10.76 16.72 -1.25
C LEU A 55 -11.58 17.52 -0.23
N GLY A 56 -11.07 17.65 1.01
CA GLY A 56 -11.66 18.53 2.01
C GLY A 56 -11.57 20.01 1.60
N GLY A 57 -10.41 20.46 1.12
CA GLY A 57 -10.21 21.86 0.72
C GLY A 57 -10.96 22.33 -0.52
N ILE A 58 -11.63 21.43 -1.25
CA ILE A 58 -12.52 21.75 -2.39
C ILE A 58 -14.00 21.48 -2.07
N ASP A 59 -14.36 21.32 -0.78
CA ASP A 59 -15.71 21.04 -0.29
C ASP A 59 -16.37 19.78 -0.91
N VAL A 60 -15.57 18.82 -1.41
CA VAL A 60 -16.09 17.56 -1.96
C VAL A 60 -16.43 16.57 -0.84
N ILE A 61 -15.77 16.67 0.31
CA ILE A 61 -16.00 15.86 1.50
C ILE A 61 -16.15 16.81 2.69
N GLU A 62 -17.01 16.47 3.67
CA GLU A 62 -17.14 17.23 4.91
C GLU A 62 -15.77 17.49 5.55
N GLU A 63 -15.45 18.76 5.75
CA GLU A 63 -14.29 19.19 6.50
C GLU A 63 -14.41 18.70 7.95
N GLY A 64 -13.34 18.08 8.47
CA GLY A 64 -13.33 17.58 9.84
C GLY A 64 -12.23 16.57 10.12
N PHE A 65 -12.25 16.00 11.33
CA PHE A 65 -11.25 15.04 11.80
C PHE A 65 -11.36 13.67 11.10
N GLY A 66 -12.54 13.32 10.58
CA GLY A 66 -12.82 12.01 9.96
C GLY A 66 -11.94 11.70 8.73
N PRO A 67 -11.89 12.57 7.71
CA PRO A 67 -11.03 12.40 6.54
C PRO A 67 -9.53 12.34 6.88
N ALA A 68 -9.09 13.11 7.88
CA ALA A 68 -7.71 13.08 8.36
C ALA A 68 -7.35 11.73 9.01
N ILE A 69 -8.24 11.18 9.84
CA ILE A 69 -8.07 9.84 10.44
C ILE A 69 -8.03 8.77 9.35
N GLN A 70 -8.89 8.85 8.33
CA GLN A 70 -8.88 7.91 7.21
C GLN A 70 -7.58 8.01 6.40
N GLY A 71 -7.07 9.21 6.13
CA GLY A 71 -5.79 9.42 5.45
C GLY A 71 -4.62 8.79 6.19
N ILE A 72 -4.55 9.00 7.51
CA ILE A 72 -3.53 8.37 8.37
C ILE A 72 -3.65 6.84 8.30
N TYR A 73 -4.88 6.31 8.42
CA TYR A 73 -5.14 4.87 8.41
C TYR A 73 -4.72 4.22 7.09
N TYR A 74 -5.15 4.77 5.94
CA TYR A 74 -4.76 4.27 4.62
C TYR A 74 -3.25 4.34 4.40
N SER A 75 -2.63 5.45 4.80
CA SER A 75 -1.18 5.60 4.67
C SER A 75 -0.40 4.59 5.52
N GLY A 76 -0.90 4.28 6.73
CA GLY A 76 -0.29 3.30 7.62
C GLY A 76 -0.32 1.90 7.00
N PHE A 77 -1.46 1.51 6.44
CA PHE A 77 -1.59 0.22 5.72
C PHE A 77 -0.67 0.16 4.50
N LEU A 78 -0.63 1.22 3.68
CA LEU A 78 0.25 1.25 2.51
C LEU A 78 1.74 1.27 2.91
N GLY A 79 2.10 1.91 4.02
CA GLY A 79 3.43 1.87 4.62
C GLY A 79 3.82 0.46 5.10
N LEU A 80 2.90 -0.27 5.73
CA LEU A 80 3.10 -1.70 6.02
C LEU A 80 3.32 -2.50 4.72
N GLY A 81 2.61 -2.16 3.66
CA GLY A 81 2.83 -2.74 2.33
C GLY A 81 4.24 -2.51 1.80
N VAL A 82 4.79 -1.31 1.98
CA VAL A 82 6.18 -0.99 1.62
C VAL A 82 7.14 -1.88 2.42
N LEU A 83 6.95 -2.02 3.74
CA LEU A 83 7.78 -2.89 4.58
C LEU A 83 7.73 -4.36 4.16
N VAL A 84 6.53 -4.88 3.87
CA VAL A 84 6.36 -6.25 3.35
C VAL A 84 7.09 -6.42 2.03
N ASN A 85 6.98 -5.45 1.12
CA ASN A 85 7.67 -5.52 -0.16
C ASN A 85 9.19 -5.45 0.03
N VAL A 86 9.71 -4.57 0.90
CA VAL A 86 11.14 -4.53 1.23
C VAL A 86 11.61 -5.85 1.83
N PHE A 87 10.83 -6.47 2.72
CA PHE A 87 11.13 -7.79 3.28
C PHE A 87 11.20 -8.87 2.20
N VAL A 88 10.18 -8.93 1.33
CA VAL A 88 10.17 -9.81 0.16
C VAL A 88 11.40 -9.53 -0.71
N VAL A 89 11.80 -8.27 -0.87
CA VAL A 89 13.00 -7.88 -1.62
C VAL A 89 14.28 -8.44 -0.98
N VAL A 90 14.47 -8.23 0.31
CA VAL A 90 15.71 -8.60 1.00
C VAL A 90 15.82 -10.11 1.21
N PHE A 91 14.74 -10.78 1.63
CA PHE A 91 14.80 -12.18 2.06
C PHE A 91 14.67 -13.19 0.92
N ILE A 92 13.83 -12.94 -0.09
CA ILE A 92 13.80 -13.83 -1.28
C ILE A 92 15.10 -13.72 -2.09
N LYS A 93 15.83 -12.59 -1.99
CA LYS A 93 17.16 -12.45 -2.59
C LYS A 93 18.16 -13.43 -1.98
N LYS A 94 18.18 -13.53 -0.65
CA LYS A 94 19.15 -14.34 0.08
C LYS A 94 19.04 -15.83 -0.28
N ASN A 95 17.84 -16.37 -0.42
CA ASN A 95 17.68 -17.78 -0.78
C ASN A 95 18.14 -18.08 -2.22
N LYS A 96 17.86 -17.20 -3.19
CA LYS A 96 18.22 -17.48 -4.59
C LYS A 96 19.71 -17.33 -4.91
N GLU A 97 20.43 -16.43 -4.24
CA GLU A 97 21.89 -16.36 -4.38
C GLU A 97 22.55 -17.56 -3.69
N THR A 98 21.99 -18.03 -2.56
CA THR A 98 22.48 -19.24 -1.87
C THR A 98 22.26 -20.52 -2.68
N ASP A 99 21.22 -20.59 -3.52
CA ASP A 99 20.94 -21.74 -4.41
C ASP A 99 21.82 -21.78 -5.68
N ILE A 100 22.55 -20.70 -6.02
CA ILE A 100 23.45 -20.66 -7.19
C ILE A 100 24.90 -20.99 -6.79
N ASP A 101 25.24 -20.87 -5.50
CA ASP A 101 26.57 -21.14 -4.94
C ASP A 101 26.71 -22.57 -4.33
N LEU A 102 25.80 -23.50 -4.65
CA LEU A 102 25.86 -24.94 -4.33
C LEU A 102 26.05 -25.78 -5.59
#